data_AF-A0AAT9WC49-F1
#
_entry.id   AF-A0AAT9WC49-F1
#
_cell.length_a   1.000
_cell.length_b   1.000
_cell.length_c   1.000
_cell.angle_alpha   90.00
_cell.angle_beta   90.00
_cell.angle_gamma   90.00
#
_symmetry.space_group_name_H-M   'P 1'
#
loop_
_entity.id
_entity.type
_entity.pdbx_description
1 polymer ?
#
loop_
_entity_poly.entity_id
_entity_poly.type
_entity_poly.pdbx_seq_one_letter_code
_entity_poly.pdbx_strand_id
1 'polypeptide(L)'
;MNNPPPELEQEQSLKDDMRNMLEEARMILPGIQALIGFQTMAVFNTRFEKLPVAIEEAYLVALGLLILSMGLLMTPAAYHRLAERGKVSRRMIKLSSKFITTGMVPLMLAFAIDAYVVTMAAIDNSTVATIGAICTVIILGGLWFLFPLTRKRR
;
A
#
# COMPACT_ATOMS: atom_id res chain seq x y z
N MET A 1 -45.41 -5.58 2.09
CA MET A 1 -43.98 -5.24 1.90
C MET A 1 -43.49 -6.05 0.72
N ASN A 2 -43.32 -5.40 -0.43
CA ASN A 2 -42.89 -6.07 -1.66
C ASN A 2 -41.36 -6.14 -1.59
N ASN A 3 -40.81 -7.27 -1.13
CA ASN A 3 -39.36 -7.45 -1.13
C ASN A 3 -38.87 -7.37 -2.58
N PRO A 4 -37.78 -6.64 -2.87
CA PRO A 4 -37.20 -6.61 -4.21
C PRO A 4 -36.78 -8.03 -4.63
N PRO A 5 -36.83 -8.36 -5.93
CA PRO A 5 -36.41 -9.68 -6.41
C PRO A 5 -34.96 -10.01 -6.00
N PRO A 6 -34.64 -11.30 -5.72
CA PRO A 6 -33.35 -11.72 -5.15
C PRO A 6 -32.11 -11.26 -5.93
N GLU A 7 -32.25 -11.04 -7.24
CA GLU A 7 -31.16 -10.56 -8.10
C GLU A 7 -30.77 -9.09 -7.81
N LEU A 8 -31.75 -8.25 -7.46
CA LEU A 8 -31.51 -6.84 -7.11
C LEU A 8 -30.82 -6.72 -5.75
N GLU A 9 -31.18 -7.56 -4.78
CA GLU A 9 -30.50 -7.62 -3.47
C GLU A 9 -29.03 -8.04 -3.62
N GLN A 10 -28.76 -9.02 -4.48
CA GLN A 10 -27.39 -9.46 -4.76
C GLN A 10 -26.56 -8.37 -5.46
N GLU A 11 -27.12 -7.68 -6.44
CA GLU A 11 -26.42 -6.60 -7.15
C GLU A 11 -26.11 -5.40 -6.22
N GLN A 12 -27.05 -5.07 -5.33
CA GLN A 12 -26.86 -4.03 -4.32
C GLN A 12 -25.76 -4.42 -3.31
N SER A 13 -25.80 -5.64 -2.78
CA SER A 13 -24.76 -6.14 -1.86
C SER A 13 -23.36 -6.07 -2.48
N LEU A 14 -23.21 -6.44 -3.76
CA LEU A 14 -21.91 -6.35 -4.45
C LEU A 14 -21.44 -4.90 -4.60
N LYS A 15 -22.36 -3.97 -4.91
CA LYS A 15 -22.04 -2.53 -4.99
C LYS A 15 -21.59 -1.98 -3.64
N ASP A 16 -22.23 -2.38 -2.56
CA ASP A 16 -21.87 -1.94 -1.20
C ASP A 16 -20.50 -2.49 -0.78
N ASP A 17 -20.21 -3.78 -0.99
CA ASP A 17 -18.91 -4.38 -0.71
C ASP A 17 -17.78 -3.64 -1.46
N MET A 18 -18.01 -3.34 -2.74
CA MET A 18 -17.04 -2.66 -3.59
C MET A 18 -16.84 -1.21 -3.18
N ARG A 19 -17.92 -0.51 -2.79
CA ARG A 19 -17.84 0.86 -2.25
C ARG A 19 -17.02 0.88 -0.96
N ASN A 20 -17.31 0.00 -0.02
CA ASN A 20 -16.60 -0.08 1.26
C ASN A 20 -15.09 -0.31 1.05
N MET A 21 -14.72 -1.28 0.20
CA MET A 21 -13.32 -1.54 -0.13
C MET A 21 -12.61 -0.34 -0.75
N LEU A 22 -13.28 0.39 -1.65
CA LEU A 22 -12.72 1.60 -2.27
C LEU A 22 -12.60 2.75 -1.27
N GLU A 23 -13.54 2.89 -0.34
CA GLU A 23 -13.50 3.90 0.72
C GLU A 23 -12.36 3.63 1.71
N GLU A 24 -12.17 2.37 2.12
CA GLU A 24 -11.02 1.94 2.93
C GLU A 24 -9.69 2.27 2.25
N ALA A 25 -9.54 1.92 0.96
CA ALA A 25 -8.34 2.22 0.20
C ALA A 25 -8.10 3.74 0.05
N ARG A 26 -9.17 4.52 -0.15
CA ARG A 26 -9.12 5.98 -0.25
C ARG A 26 -8.76 6.66 1.06
N MET A 27 -9.05 6.05 2.20
CA MET A 27 -8.67 6.59 3.50
C MET A 27 -7.15 6.57 3.71
N ILE A 28 -6.46 5.57 3.13
CA ILE A 28 -5.01 5.37 3.30
C ILE A 28 -4.22 6.16 2.24
N LEU A 29 -4.79 6.37 1.06
CA LEU A 29 -4.11 6.95 -0.09
C LEU A 29 -3.46 8.33 0.16
N PRO A 30 -4.11 9.29 0.86
CA PRO A 30 -3.48 10.57 1.18
C PRO A 30 -2.23 10.43 2.03
N GLY A 31 -2.17 9.43 2.92
CA GLY A 31 -0.98 9.14 3.72
C GLY A 31 0.21 8.73 2.84
N ILE A 32 -0.02 7.85 1.88
CA ILE A 32 1.02 7.42 0.92
C ILE A 32 1.47 8.59 0.04
N GLN A 33 0.53 9.43 -0.42
CA GLN A 33 0.87 10.63 -1.19
C GLN A 33 1.74 11.61 -0.41
N ALA A 34 1.44 11.82 0.87
CA ALA A 34 2.25 12.67 1.74
C ALA A 34 3.67 12.10 1.91
N LEU A 35 3.82 10.78 2.10
CA LEU A 35 5.13 10.12 2.23
C LEU A 35 5.97 10.26 0.94
N ILE A 36 5.36 10.04 -0.22
CA ILE A 36 6.01 10.27 -1.52
C ILE A 36 6.46 11.73 -1.65
N GLY A 37 5.60 12.68 -1.25
CA GLY A 37 5.93 14.10 -1.26
C GLY A 37 7.09 14.47 -0.34
N PHE A 38 7.07 13.99 0.89
CA PHE A 38 8.17 14.21 1.84
C PHE A 38 9.47 13.57 1.39
N GLN A 39 9.40 12.37 0.80
CA GLN A 39 10.59 11.75 0.22
C GLN A 39 11.15 12.60 -0.93
N THR A 40 10.28 12.98 -1.86
CA THR A 40 10.68 13.83 -2.99
C THR A 40 11.31 15.14 -2.51
N MET A 41 10.75 15.76 -1.46
CA MET A 41 11.31 16.97 -0.86
C MET A 41 12.69 16.75 -0.24
N ALA A 42 12.93 15.60 0.39
CA ALA A 42 14.21 15.28 1.01
C ALA A 42 15.36 15.13 -0.02
N VAL A 43 15.08 14.75 -1.27
CA VAL A 43 16.08 14.74 -2.36
C VAL A 43 16.67 16.14 -2.61
N PHE A 44 15.86 17.19 -2.44
CA PHE A 44 16.32 18.58 -2.63
C PHE A 44 17.01 19.17 -1.39
N ASN A 45 17.20 18.38 -0.33
CA ASN A 45 17.89 18.83 0.86
C ASN A 45 19.41 18.70 0.68
N THR A 46 20.19 19.70 1.08
CA THR A 46 21.66 19.69 0.98
C THR A 46 22.31 18.53 1.74
N ARG A 47 21.61 17.92 2.71
CA ARG A 47 22.10 16.73 3.41
C ARG A 47 22.01 15.46 2.57
N PHE A 48 21.13 15.43 1.57
CA PHE A 48 20.98 14.30 0.65
C PHE A 48 22.23 14.11 -0.22
N GLU A 49 22.78 15.20 -0.75
CA GLU A 49 24.03 15.19 -1.55
C GLU A 49 25.26 14.66 -0.80
N LYS A 50 25.19 14.60 0.54
CA LYS A 50 26.27 14.10 1.41
C LYS A 50 26.11 12.64 1.78
N LEU A 51 25.01 11.98 1.37
CA LEU A 51 24.79 10.57 1.66
C LEU A 51 25.71 9.69 0.79
N PRO A 52 26.13 8.52 1.31
CA PRO A 52 26.77 7.51 0.47
C PRO A 52 25.84 7.09 -0.68
N VAL A 53 26.40 6.89 -1.87
CA VAL A 53 25.66 6.52 -3.11
C VAL A 53 24.72 5.33 -2.88
N ALA A 54 25.16 4.30 -2.13
CA ALA A 54 24.33 3.13 -1.84
C ALA A 54 23.04 3.47 -1.05
N ILE A 55 23.09 4.50 -0.19
CA ILE A 55 21.93 4.95 0.59
C ILE A 55 20.98 5.78 -0.28
N GLU A 56 21.53 6.59 -1.19
CA GLU A 56 20.74 7.32 -2.20
C GLU A 56 20.01 6.35 -3.14
N GLU A 57 20.68 5.32 -3.65
CA GLU A 57 20.03 4.30 -4.50
C GLU A 57 18.92 3.57 -3.74
N ALA A 58 19.18 3.14 -2.49
CA ALA A 58 18.17 2.50 -1.66
C ALA A 58 16.95 3.42 -1.45
N TYR A 59 17.19 4.71 -1.24
CA TYR A 59 16.14 5.70 -1.09
C TYR A 59 15.27 5.85 -2.35
N LEU A 60 15.88 5.90 -3.53
CA LEU A 60 15.16 5.94 -4.80
C LEU A 60 14.35 4.66 -5.04
N VAL A 61 14.87 3.50 -4.64
CA VAL A 61 14.14 2.23 -4.67
C VAL A 61 12.92 2.28 -3.76
N ALA A 62 13.05 2.82 -2.54
CA ALA A 62 11.92 2.99 -1.63
C ALA A 62 10.83 3.89 -2.22
N LEU A 63 11.22 5.02 -2.82
CA LEU A 63 10.30 5.93 -3.52
C LEU A 63 9.58 5.23 -4.68
N GLY A 64 10.32 4.46 -5.50
CA GLY A 64 9.74 3.67 -6.58
C GLY A 64 8.73 2.62 -6.09
N LEU A 65 9.02 1.98 -4.96
CA LEU A 65 8.10 1.02 -4.32
C LEU A 65 6.84 1.70 -3.77
N LEU A 66 6.93 2.90 -3.20
CA LEU A 66 5.74 3.68 -2.81
C LEU A 66 4.88 4.04 -4.01
N ILE A 67 5.49 4.48 -5.11
CA ILE A 67 4.76 4.79 -6.36
C ILE A 67 4.08 3.54 -6.92
N LEU A 68 4.77 2.39 -6.92
CA LEU A 68 4.20 1.11 -7.35
C LEU A 68 3.02 0.69 -6.46
N SER A 69 3.18 0.78 -5.14
CA SER A 69 2.11 0.52 -4.18
C SER A 69 0.90 1.40 -4.44
N MET A 70 1.11 2.71 -4.58
CA MET A 70 0.06 3.68 -4.89
C MET A 70 -0.67 3.32 -6.18
N GLY A 71 0.06 2.97 -7.25
CA GLY A 71 -0.53 2.53 -8.51
C GLY A 71 -1.41 1.29 -8.35
N LEU A 72 -0.95 0.28 -7.60
CA LEU A 72 -1.72 -0.93 -7.30
C LEU A 72 -2.98 -0.62 -6.49
N LEU A 73 -2.90 0.25 -5.48
CA LEU A 73 -4.05 0.66 -4.65
C LEU A 73 -5.08 1.49 -5.45
N MET A 74 -4.63 2.28 -6.43
CA MET A 74 -5.52 3.08 -7.29
C MET A 74 -6.12 2.28 -8.47
N THR A 75 -5.52 1.14 -8.82
CA THR A 75 -5.95 0.29 -9.95
C THR A 75 -7.43 -0.08 -9.89
N PRO A 76 -8.01 -0.53 -8.76
CA PRO A 76 -9.45 -0.82 -8.64
C PRO A 76 -10.36 0.33 -9.06
N ALA A 77 -10.03 1.55 -8.62
CA ALA A 77 -10.82 2.74 -8.94
C ALA A 77 -10.71 3.12 -10.42
N ALA A 78 -9.51 3.00 -11.00
CA ALA A 78 -9.28 3.22 -12.42
C ALA A 78 -10.01 2.17 -13.28
N TYR A 79 -9.91 0.89 -12.89
CA TYR A 79 -10.56 -0.21 -13.56
C TYR A 79 -12.09 -0.07 -13.53
N HIS A 80 -12.68 0.24 -12.37
CA HIS A 80 -14.11 0.52 -12.27
C HIS A 80 -14.52 1.69 -13.17
N ARG A 81 -13.76 2.78 -13.21
CA ARG A 81 -14.10 3.95 -14.03
C ARG A 81 -13.95 3.71 -15.54
N LEU A 82 -13.01 2.87 -15.97
CA LEU A 82 -12.67 2.67 -17.38
C LEU A 82 -13.31 1.42 -18.00
N ALA A 83 -13.32 0.30 -17.29
CA ALA A 83 -13.73 -1.01 -17.83
C ALA A 83 -15.17 -1.40 -17.47
N GLU A 84 -15.61 -1.12 -16.25
CA GLU A 84 -16.97 -1.47 -15.79
C GLU A 84 -17.75 -0.19 -15.45
N ARG A 85 -18.33 0.47 -16.48
CA ARG A 85 -19.12 1.73 -16.37
C ARG A 85 -20.36 1.60 -15.46
N GLY A 86 -20.17 1.48 -14.14
CA GLY A 86 -21.23 1.39 -13.13
C GLY A 86 -21.80 -0.01 -12.88
N LYS A 87 -21.21 -1.07 -13.45
CA LYS A 87 -21.58 -2.46 -13.16
C LYS A 87 -20.58 -3.03 -12.16
N VAL A 88 -21.06 -3.84 -11.20
CA VAL A 88 -20.20 -4.44 -10.19
C VAL A 88 -20.28 -5.94 -10.30
N SER A 89 -19.18 -6.56 -10.75
CA SER A 89 -19.09 -8.00 -10.85
C SER A 89 -18.33 -8.61 -9.65
N ARG A 90 -18.66 -9.86 -9.27
CA ARG A 90 -17.86 -10.64 -8.30
C ARG A 90 -16.39 -10.78 -8.75
N ARG A 91 -16.13 -10.77 -10.07
CA ARG A 91 -14.78 -10.82 -10.64
C ARG A 91 -14.03 -9.53 -10.32
N MET A 92 -14.66 -8.36 -10.48
CA MET A 92 -14.06 -7.09 -10.14
C MET A 92 -13.71 -7.02 -8.65
N ILE A 93 -14.61 -7.42 -7.74
CA ILE A 93 -14.32 -7.43 -6.29
C ILE A 93 -13.08 -8.28 -5.97
N LYS A 94 -12.99 -9.50 -6.53
CA LYS A 94 -11.81 -10.37 -6.35
C LYS A 94 -10.53 -9.76 -6.90
N LEU A 95 -10.61 -9.12 -8.08
CA LEU A 95 -9.48 -8.47 -8.71
C LEU A 95 -9.02 -7.25 -7.89
N SER A 96 -9.95 -6.43 -7.43
CA SER A 96 -9.69 -5.28 -6.57
C SER A 96 -9.04 -5.68 -5.25
N SER A 97 -9.57 -6.73 -4.60
CA SER A 97 -8.98 -7.31 -3.39
C SER A 97 -7.55 -7.77 -3.66
N LYS A 98 -7.31 -8.48 -4.78
CA LYS A 98 -5.97 -8.91 -5.15
C LYS A 98 -5.01 -7.73 -5.32
N PHE A 99 -5.40 -6.69 -6.06
CA PHE A 99 -4.56 -5.52 -6.27
C PHE A 99 -4.22 -4.80 -4.97
N ILE A 100 -5.22 -4.56 -4.11
CA ILE A 100 -5.02 -3.95 -2.78
C ILE A 100 -4.05 -4.79 -1.95
N THR A 101 -4.28 -6.10 -1.83
CA THR A 101 -3.39 -7.00 -1.06
C THR A 101 -1.97 -7.05 -1.64
N THR A 102 -1.83 -7.11 -2.97
CA THR A 102 -0.50 -7.11 -3.60
C THR A 102 0.22 -5.78 -3.47
N GLY A 103 -0.51 -4.65 -3.40
CA GLY A 103 0.07 -3.32 -3.19
C GLY A 103 0.63 -3.10 -1.80
N MET A 104 0.14 -3.85 -0.81
CA MET A 104 0.70 -3.81 0.55
C MET A 104 2.13 -4.37 0.63
N VAL A 105 2.53 -5.27 -0.29
CA VAL A 105 3.89 -5.84 -0.32
C VAL A 105 4.95 -4.78 -0.65
N PRO A 106 4.89 -4.05 -1.79
CA PRO A 106 5.85 -2.99 -2.07
C PRO A 106 5.78 -1.86 -1.03
N LEU A 107 4.60 -1.58 -0.45
CA LEU A 107 4.49 -0.62 0.65
C LEU A 107 5.32 -1.02 1.87
N MET A 108 5.22 -2.29 2.29
CA MET A 108 5.99 -2.82 3.41
C MET A 108 7.49 -2.74 3.15
N LEU A 109 7.92 -3.11 1.95
CA LEU A 109 9.32 -3.05 1.55
C LEU A 109 9.85 -1.62 1.51
N ALA A 110 9.05 -0.67 0.99
CA ALA A 110 9.41 0.74 1.00
C ALA A 110 9.67 1.25 2.43
N PHE A 111 8.76 0.97 3.37
CA PHE A 111 8.93 1.38 4.77
C PHE A 111 10.13 0.72 5.46
N ALA A 112 10.44 -0.53 5.12
CA ALA A 112 11.64 -1.18 5.64
C ALA A 112 12.93 -0.50 5.14
N ILE A 113 12.97 -0.13 3.86
CA ILE A 113 14.10 0.58 3.26
C ILE A 113 14.18 2.02 3.81
N ASP A 114 13.06 2.71 3.98
CA ASP A 114 13.03 4.03 4.62
C ASP A 114 13.59 3.99 6.04
N ALA A 115 13.17 2.99 6.84
CA ALA A 115 13.70 2.80 8.18
C ALA A 115 15.22 2.58 8.16
N TYR A 116 15.73 1.80 7.20
CA TYR A 116 17.16 1.61 6.99
C TYR A 116 17.86 2.94 6.65
N VAL A 117 17.39 3.66 5.64
CA VAL A 117 17.99 4.91 5.14
C VAL A 117 17.99 5.98 6.23
N VAL A 118 16.87 6.18 6.92
CA VAL A 118 16.74 7.19 7.98
C VAL A 118 17.66 6.87 9.16
N THR A 119 17.74 5.59 9.56
CA THR A 119 18.61 5.18 10.67
C THR A 119 20.08 5.31 10.30
N MET A 120 20.46 4.96 9.07
CA MET A 120 21.81 5.19 8.54
C MET A 120 22.17 6.68 8.55
N ALA A 121 21.29 7.54 8.01
CA ALA A 121 21.52 8.98 7.94
C ALA A 121 21.58 9.68 9.32
N ALA A 122 20.96 9.08 10.34
CA ALA A 122 20.90 9.63 11.69
C ALA A 122 22.03 9.14 12.62
N ILE A 123 22.36 7.84 12.56
CA ILE A 123 23.24 7.18 13.55
C ILE A 123 24.55 6.70 12.92
N ASP A 124 24.63 6.62 11.59
CA ASP A 124 25.79 6.11 10.84
C ASP A 124 26.22 4.69 11.28
N ASN A 125 25.24 3.85 11.64
CA ASN A 125 25.46 2.48 12.10
C ASN A 125 24.61 1.48 11.32
N SER A 126 25.27 0.69 10.48
CA SER A 126 24.62 -0.32 9.61
C SER A 126 23.92 -1.42 10.39
N THR A 127 24.42 -1.82 11.56
CA THR A 127 23.80 -2.88 12.36
C THR A 127 22.45 -2.42 12.91
N VAL A 128 22.40 -1.22 13.49
CA VAL A 128 21.16 -0.65 14.02
C VAL A 128 20.14 -0.41 12.90
N ALA A 129 20.58 0.10 11.76
CA ALA A 129 19.73 0.30 10.60
C ALA A 129 19.15 -1.00 10.05
N THR A 130 19.97 -2.06 9.96
CA THR A 130 19.53 -3.38 9.49
C THR A 130 18.51 -4.00 10.44
N ILE A 131 18.74 -3.91 11.75
CA ILE A 131 17.80 -4.39 12.77
C ILE A 131 16.47 -3.63 12.64
N GLY A 132 16.50 -2.31 12.51
CA GLY A 132 15.31 -1.49 12.31
C GLY A 132 14.51 -1.92 11.09
N ALA A 133 15.18 -2.12 9.94
CA ALA A 133 14.55 -2.58 8.72
C ALA A 133 13.89 -3.96 8.86
N ILE A 134 14.60 -4.91 9.48
CA ILE A 134 14.08 -6.26 9.74
C ILE A 134 12.87 -6.20 10.69
N CYS A 135 12.94 -5.41 11.76
CA CYS A 135 11.83 -5.18 12.67
C CYS A 135 10.61 -4.63 11.94
N THR A 136 10.79 -3.66 11.04
CA THR A 136 9.69 -3.11 10.21
C THR A 136 9.04 -4.19 9.35
N VAL A 137 9.83 -5.05 8.68
CA VAL A 137 9.28 -6.17 7.89
C VAL A 137 8.53 -7.17 8.77
N ILE A 138 9.06 -7.51 9.94
CA ILE A 138 8.42 -8.46 10.86
C ILE A 138 7.09 -7.90 11.39
N ILE A 139 7.09 -6.64 11.83
CA ILE A 139 5.90 -5.99 12.38
C ILE A 139 4.83 -5.86 11.30
N LEU A 140 5.15 -5.23 10.17
CA LEU A 140 4.18 -5.01 9.11
C LEU A 140 3.75 -6.32 8.45
N GLY A 141 4.70 -7.24 8.19
CA GLY A 141 4.41 -8.56 7.65
C GLY A 141 3.52 -9.39 8.58
N GLY A 142 3.79 -9.30 9.88
CA GLY A 142 3.00 -9.91 10.95
C GLY A 142 1.58 -9.36 10.99
N LEU A 143 1.43 -8.04 11.01
CA LEU A 143 0.12 -7.38 11.11
C LEU A 143 -0.71 -7.52 9.82
N TRP A 144 -0.09 -7.41 8.65
CA TRP A 144 -0.80 -7.35 7.36
C TRP A 144 -1.04 -8.70 6.71
N PHE A 145 -0.17 -9.69 6.94
CA PHE A 145 -0.31 -11.00 6.31
C PHE A 145 -0.54 -12.11 7.34
N LEU A 146 0.30 -12.20 8.37
CA LEU A 146 0.23 -13.31 9.33
C LEU A 146 -1.04 -13.27 10.20
N PHE A 147 -1.40 -12.10 10.72
CA PHE A 147 -2.60 -11.89 11.52
C PHE A 147 -3.90 -12.25 10.76
N PRO A 148 -4.14 -11.76 9.53
CA PRO A 148 -5.33 -12.18 8.78
C PRO A 148 -5.29 -13.65 8.36
N LEU A 149 -4.12 -14.22 8.04
CA LEU A 149 -4.00 -15.64 7.69
C LEU A 149 -4.35 -16.58 8.86
N THR A 150 -4.00 -16.20 10.09
CA THR A 150 -4.34 -16.99 11.29
C THR A 150 -5.82 -16.91 11.63
N ARG A 151 -6.47 -15.77 11.36
CA ARG A 151 -7.91 -15.58 11.62
C ARG A 151 -8.82 -16.14 10.53
N LYS A 152 -8.32 -16.34 9.30
CA LYS A 152 -9.04 -17.00 8.19
C LYS A 152 -9.25 -18.51 8.40
N ARG A 153 -8.65 -19.11 9.44
CA ARG A 153 -8.78 -20.54 9.79
C ARG A 153 -9.81 -20.84 10.89
N ARG A 154 -10.67 -19.89 11.25
CA ARG A 154 -11.85 -20.11 12.11
C ARG A 154 -13.11 -19.65 11.38
#